data_AF-A0A7J3XU86-F1
#
_entry.id   AF-A0A7J3XU86-F1
#
_cell.length_a   1.000
_cell.length_b   1.000
_cell.length_c   1.000
_cell.angle_alpha   90.00
_cell.angle_beta   90.00
_cell.angle_gamma   90.00
#
_symmetry.space_group_name_H-M   'P 1'
#
loop_
_entity.id
_entity.type
_entity.pdbx_description
1 polymer ?
#
loop_
_entity_poly.entity_id
_entity_poly.type
_entity_poly.pdbx_seq_one_letter_code
_entity_poly.pdbx_strand_id
1 'polypeptide(L)'
;MPNSMELEVLEALLTMEARGMKATPGEVAARLKVSLEDAEGLLKAAVGKGLVAEEQGHYVLTPKGLEEVRAHRERYIHDRLLHGATALGRLTRAFEGRMRDLDEHWRRRHGINGSALSALHEGFMGVEG
;
A
#
# COMPACT_ATOMS: atom_id res chain seq x y z
N MET A 1 -2.34 9.86 12.60
CA MET A 1 -2.31 8.59 11.84
C MET A 1 -3.28 8.73 10.69
N PRO A 2 -2.88 8.51 9.43
CA PRO A 2 -3.83 8.51 8.31
C PRO A 2 -4.88 7.41 8.51
N ASN A 3 -6.14 7.69 8.13
CA ASN A 3 -7.22 6.71 8.20
C ASN A 3 -7.02 5.61 7.13
N SER A 4 -7.59 4.41 7.32
CA SER A 4 -7.40 3.27 6.41
C SER A 4 -7.64 3.62 4.93
N MET A 5 -8.62 4.49 4.64
CA MET A 5 -8.92 4.90 3.27
C MET A 5 -7.92 5.89 2.66
N GLU A 6 -7.24 6.69 3.48
CA GLU A 6 -6.21 7.61 2.99
C GLU A 6 -4.98 6.84 2.55
N LEU A 7 -4.61 5.80 3.28
CA LEU A 7 -3.52 4.89 2.91
C LEU A 7 -3.83 4.12 1.62
N GLU A 8 -5.07 3.65 1.46
CA GLU A 8 -5.52 3.01 0.22
C GLU A 8 -5.41 3.94 -1.00
N VAL A 9 -5.63 5.26 -0.81
CA VAL A 9 -5.43 6.27 -1.86
C VAL A 9 -3.96 6.41 -2.21
N LEU A 10 -3.07 6.50 -1.22
CA LEU A 10 -1.63 6.59 -1.50
C LEU A 10 -1.11 5.32 -2.21
N GLU A 11 -1.58 4.15 -1.79
CA GLU A 11 -1.29 2.86 -2.42
C GLU A 11 -1.81 2.78 -3.87
N ALA A 12 -3.01 3.31 -4.11
CA ALA A 12 -3.58 3.44 -5.44
C ALA A 12 -2.71 4.34 -6.32
N LEU A 13 -2.32 5.52 -5.83
CA LEU A 13 -1.46 6.46 -6.55
C LEU A 13 -0.12 5.82 -6.94
N LEU A 14 0.55 5.16 -5.99
CA LEU A 14 1.82 4.45 -6.24
C LEU A 14 1.67 3.39 -7.34
N THR A 15 0.56 2.64 -7.30
CA THR A 15 0.27 1.61 -8.29
C THR A 15 0.02 2.21 -9.68
N MET A 16 -0.67 3.33 -9.75
CA MET A 16 -0.98 4.02 -10.99
C MET A 16 0.29 4.58 -11.63
N GLU A 17 1.14 5.22 -10.83
CA GLU A 17 2.44 5.73 -11.25
C GLU A 17 3.34 4.61 -11.80
N ALA A 18 3.45 3.48 -11.08
CA ALA A 18 4.21 2.31 -11.53
C ALA A 18 3.71 1.71 -12.86
N ARG A 19 2.45 1.96 -13.23
CA ARG A 19 1.83 1.52 -14.48
C ARG A 19 1.85 2.62 -15.57
N GLY A 20 2.46 3.77 -15.31
CA GLY A 20 2.45 4.91 -16.22
C GLY A 20 1.07 5.53 -16.42
N MET A 21 0.13 5.29 -15.50
CA MET A 21 -1.23 5.85 -15.56
C MET A 21 -1.29 7.18 -14.82
N LYS A 22 -2.04 8.13 -15.37
CA LYS A 22 -2.27 9.43 -14.73
C LYS A 22 -3.31 9.28 -13.62
N ALA A 23 -2.95 9.67 -12.40
CA ALA A 23 -3.89 9.66 -11.30
C ALA A 23 -4.76 10.92 -11.31
N THR A 24 -5.91 10.82 -11.98
CA THR A 24 -6.97 11.82 -11.88
C THR A 24 -8.00 11.38 -10.84
N PRO A 25 -8.83 12.28 -10.29
CA PRO A 25 -9.86 11.91 -9.32
C PRO A 25 -10.81 10.82 -9.83
N GLY A 26 -11.18 10.86 -11.12
CA GLY A 26 -12.03 9.84 -11.74
C GLY A 26 -11.38 8.46 -11.80
N GLU A 27 -10.10 8.40 -12.15
CA GLU A 27 -9.36 7.13 -12.18
C GLU A 27 -9.16 6.56 -10.76
N VAL A 28 -8.90 7.42 -9.78
CA VAL A 28 -8.80 7.04 -8.37
C VAL A 28 -10.14 6.51 -7.86
N ALA A 29 -11.25 7.19 -8.16
CA ALA A 29 -12.60 6.76 -7.80
C ALA A 29 -12.94 5.38 -8.39
N ALA A 30 -12.68 5.18 -9.68
CA ALA A 30 -12.91 3.92 -10.36
C ALA A 30 -12.10 2.77 -9.74
N ARG A 31 -10.84 3.04 -9.39
CA ARG A 31 -9.94 2.05 -8.78
C ARG A 31 -10.36 1.66 -7.37
N LEU A 32 -10.72 2.64 -6.54
CA LEU A 32 -11.11 2.42 -5.15
C LEU A 32 -12.59 2.02 -4.99
N LYS A 33 -13.37 2.07 -6.07
CA LYS A 33 -14.83 1.84 -6.08
C LYS A 33 -15.57 2.76 -5.11
N VAL A 34 -15.13 4.01 -5.07
CA VAL A 34 -15.75 5.09 -4.28
C VAL A 34 -16.38 6.12 -5.21
N SER A 35 -17.18 7.04 -4.67
CA SER A 35 -17.73 8.13 -5.48
C SER A 35 -16.61 9.09 -5.92
N LEU A 36 -16.85 9.86 -6.99
CA LEU A 36 -15.92 10.89 -7.41
C LEU A 36 -15.67 11.93 -6.30
N GLU A 37 -16.73 12.35 -5.61
CA GLU A 37 -16.66 13.29 -4.50
C GLU A 37 -15.81 12.76 -3.34
N ASP A 38 -15.95 11.47 -2.99
CA ASP A 38 -15.11 10.83 -1.97
C ASP A 38 -13.64 10.80 -2.39
N ALA A 39 -13.37 10.45 -3.65
CA ALA A 39 -12.00 10.41 -4.17
C ALA A 39 -11.36 11.80 -4.16
N GLU A 40 -12.10 12.84 -4.55
CA GLU A 40 -11.65 14.24 -4.48
C GLU A 40 -11.39 14.67 -3.03
N GLY A 41 -12.29 14.32 -2.10
CA GLY A 41 -12.13 14.59 -0.68
C GLY A 41 -10.87 13.94 -0.10
N LEU A 42 -10.62 12.68 -0.44
CA LEU A 42 -9.44 11.94 -0.03
C LEU A 42 -8.15 12.50 -0.62
N LEU A 43 -8.14 12.82 -1.92
CA LEU A 43 -6.98 13.43 -2.58
C LEU A 43 -6.67 14.80 -2.00
N LYS A 44 -7.70 15.63 -1.77
CA LYS A 44 -7.56 16.94 -1.14
C LYS A 44 -7.02 16.83 0.28
N ALA A 45 -7.49 15.85 1.06
CA ALA A 45 -6.95 15.59 2.39
C ALA A 45 -5.48 15.16 2.34
N ALA A 46 -5.11 14.30 1.38
CA ALA A 46 -3.73 13.85 1.18
C ALA A 46 -2.79 14.99 0.75
N VAL A 47 -3.26 15.89 -0.12
CA VAL A 47 -2.56 17.13 -0.50
C VAL A 47 -2.39 18.04 0.71
N GLY A 48 -3.44 18.25 1.50
CA GLY A 48 -3.39 19.07 2.72
C GLY A 48 -2.38 18.55 3.77
N LYS A 49 -2.07 17.25 3.74
CA LYS A 49 -1.07 16.61 4.61
C LYS A 49 0.34 16.58 4.02
N GLY A 50 0.50 17.06 2.78
CA GLY A 50 1.76 17.03 2.03
C GLY A 50 2.20 15.62 1.62
N LEU A 51 1.27 14.67 1.53
CA LEU A 51 1.54 13.28 1.13
C LEU A 51 1.44 13.11 -0.40
N VAL A 52 0.67 14.00 -1.03
CA VAL A 52 0.42 14.02 -2.47
C VAL A 52 0.61 15.44 -2.96
N ALA A 53 1.16 15.59 -4.16
CA ALA A 53 1.23 16.85 -4.89
C ALA A 53 0.38 16.74 -6.16
N GLU A 54 -0.17 17.87 -6.60
CA GLU A 54 -0.81 17.97 -7.91
C GLU A 54 0.21 18.52 -8.91
N GLU A 55 0.49 17.75 -9.96
CA GLU A 55 1.38 18.14 -11.05
C GLU A 55 0.66 17.96 -12.38
N GLN A 56 0.61 19.01 -13.21
CA GLN A 56 0.06 18.94 -14.57
C GLN A 56 -1.34 18.26 -14.66
N GLY A 57 -2.22 18.54 -13.69
CA GLY A 57 -3.58 18.00 -13.64
C GLY A 57 -3.71 16.53 -13.24
N HIS A 58 -2.67 15.96 -12.62
CA HIS A 58 -2.73 14.64 -11.99
C HIS A 58 -2.01 14.65 -10.63
N TYR A 59 -2.31 13.67 -9.81
CA TYR A 59 -1.80 13.55 -8.46
C TYR A 59 -0.59 12.62 -8.40
N VAL A 60 0.49 13.06 -7.75
CA VAL A 60 1.74 12.30 -7.59
C VAL A 60 2.11 12.19 -6.12
N LEU A 61 2.73 11.08 -5.72
CA LEU A 61 3.20 10.92 -4.35
C LEU A 61 4.38 11.83 -4.08
N THR A 62 4.37 12.49 -2.92
CA THR A 62 5.57 13.15 -2.41
C THR A 62 6.50 12.12 -1.78
N PRO A 63 7.79 12.45 -1.53
CA PRO A 63 8.68 11.58 -0.76
C PRO A 63 8.07 11.16 0.59
N LYS A 64 7.41 12.10 1.27
CA LYS A 64 6.69 11.86 2.52
C LYS A 64 5.52 10.89 2.35
N GLY A 65 4.75 11.01 1.27
CA GLY A 65 3.67 10.07 0.95
C GLY A 65 4.19 8.66 0.71
N LEU A 66 5.34 8.54 0.05
CA LEU A 66 6.00 7.25 -0.18
C LEU A 66 6.47 6.60 1.13
N GLU A 67 7.00 7.39 2.07
CA GLU A 67 7.36 6.90 3.41
C GLU A 67 6.14 6.41 4.19
N GLU A 68 5.01 7.13 4.14
CA GLU A 68 3.76 6.67 4.78
C GLU A 68 3.25 5.35 4.19
N VAL A 69 3.35 5.17 2.87
CA VAL A 69 3.04 3.90 2.20
C VAL A 69 3.94 2.78 2.69
N ARG A 70 5.25 3.02 2.78
CA ARG A 70 6.21 2.04 3.32
C ARG A 70 5.90 1.69 4.76
N ALA A 71 5.78 2.67 5.63
CA ALA A 71 5.46 2.48 7.05
C ALA A 71 4.10 1.79 7.25
N HIS A 72 3.13 1.98 6.35
CA HIS A 72 1.87 1.25 6.37
C HIS A 72 2.06 -0.23 5.99
N ARG A 73 2.77 -0.51 4.88
CA ARG A 73 3.09 -1.88 4.47
C ARG A 73 3.87 -2.62 5.55
N GLU A 74 4.83 -1.96 6.17
CA GLU A 74 5.63 -2.50 7.27
C GLU A 74 4.77 -2.88 8.47
N ARG A 75 3.93 -1.96 8.96
CA ARG A 75 2.99 -2.25 10.04
C ARG A 75 2.04 -3.38 9.68
N TYR A 76 1.52 -3.38 8.45
CA TYR A 76 0.60 -4.42 8.01
C TYR A 76 1.25 -5.81 7.98
N ILE A 77 2.49 -5.89 7.46
CA ILE A 77 3.31 -7.11 7.47
C ILE A 77 3.60 -7.52 8.90
N HIS A 78 4.06 -6.60 9.75
CA HIS A 78 4.35 -6.84 11.15
C HIS A 78 3.11 -7.39 11.89
N ASP A 79 1.97 -6.73 11.77
CA ASP A 79 0.76 -7.12 12.49
C ASP A 79 0.22 -8.47 12.02
N ARG A 80 0.37 -8.78 10.72
CA ARG A 80 -0.19 -9.99 10.12
C ARG A 80 0.74 -11.21 10.15
N LEU A 81 2.07 -10.97 10.19
CA LEU A 81 3.09 -12.02 10.19
C LEU A 81 3.76 -12.21 11.57
N LEU A 82 4.16 -11.13 12.25
CA LEU A 82 4.99 -11.22 13.45
C LEU A 82 4.18 -11.45 14.73
N HIS A 83 2.95 -10.96 14.83
CA HIS A 83 2.06 -11.33 15.95
C HIS A 83 1.59 -12.79 15.93
N GLY A 84 1.86 -13.55 14.86
CA GLY A 84 1.74 -15.00 14.86
C GLY A 84 3.00 -15.75 15.33
N ALA A 85 4.17 -15.10 15.28
CA ALA A 85 5.48 -15.75 15.41
C ALA A 85 5.92 -16.00 16.86
N THR A 86 5.24 -15.46 17.86
CA THR A 86 5.51 -15.75 19.28
C THR A 86 5.19 -17.21 19.67
N ALA A 87 4.57 -18.01 18.79
CA ALA A 87 4.38 -19.45 18.95
C ALA A 87 5.29 -20.26 17.98
N LEU A 88 6.60 -20.04 18.11
CA LEU A 88 7.72 -20.39 17.23
C LEU A 88 7.98 -21.89 16.94
N GLY A 89 6.95 -22.72 16.72
CA GLY A 89 7.15 -24.17 16.50
C GLY A 89 6.28 -24.84 15.44
N ARG A 90 5.26 -24.21 14.85
CA ARG A 90 4.27 -24.91 14.00
C ARG A 90 3.85 -24.21 12.70
N LEU A 91 4.51 -23.13 12.30
CA LEU A 91 3.93 -22.15 11.37
C LEU A 91 4.32 -22.24 9.89
N THR A 92 5.09 -23.22 9.42
CA THR A 92 5.47 -23.25 7.98
C THR A 92 4.28 -23.39 7.02
N ARG A 93 3.25 -24.18 7.36
CA ARG A 93 2.05 -24.33 6.49
C ARG A 93 1.03 -23.20 6.59
N ALA A 94 0.87 -22.59 7.77
CA ALA A 94 -0.02 -21.44 7.94
C ALA A 94 0.57 -20.17 7.29
N PHE A 95 1.91 -20.11 7.22
CA PHE A 95 2.67 -19.04 6.58
C PHE A 95 2.44 -19.02 5.05
N GLU A 96 2.51 -20.16 4.37
CA GLU A 96 2.21 -20.25 2.93
C GLU A 96 0.78 -19.81 2.59
N GLY A 97 -0.20 -20.21 3.42
CA GLY A 97 -1.60 -19.80 3.25
C GLY A 97 -1.79 -18.29 3.38
N ARG A 98 -1.26 -17.69 4.46
CA ARG A 98 -1.32 -16.24 4.67
C ARG A 98 -0.57 -15.46 3.60
N MET A 99 0.57 -15.96 3.13
CA MET A 99 1.32 -15.33 2.04
C MET A 99 0.54 -15.36 0.72
N ARG A 100 -0.21 -16.44 0.43
CA ARG A 100 -1.09 -16.49 -0.75
C ARG A 100 -2.26 -15.51 -0.63
N ASP A 101 -2.88 -15.38 0.54
CA ASP A 101 -3.96 -14.39 0.75
C ASP A 101 -3.44 -12.94 0.63
N LEU A 102 -2.22 -12.69 1.12
CA LEU A 102 -1.51 -11.43 0.97
C LEU A 102 -1.22 -11.15 -0.50
N ASP A 103 -0.55 -12.08 -1.19
CA ASP A 103 -0.26 -11.97 -2.61
C ASP A 103 -1.53 -11.76 -3.42
N GLU A 104 -2.63 -12.46 -3.10
CA GLU A 104 -3.90 -12.27 -3.78
C GLU A 104 -4.51 -10.88 -3.51
N HIS A 105 -4.46 -10.37 -2.28
CA HIS A 105 -4.91 -9.01 -1.96
C HIS A 105 -4.13 -7.96 -2.74
N TRP A 106 -2.80 -8.01 -2.67
CA TRP A 106 -1.91 -7.06 -3.33
C TRP A 106 -1.93 -7.20 -4.85
N ARG A 107 -2.00 -8.41 -5.39
CA ARG A 107 -2.15 -8.67 -6.83
C ARG A 107 -3.48 -8.14 -7.35
N ARG A 108 -4.58 -8.39 -6.63
CA ARG A 108 -5.94 -8.05 -7.08
C ARG A 108 -6.26 -6.57 -6.92
N ARG A 109 -5.78 -5.89 -5.87
CA ARG A 109 -6.02 -4.46 -5.66
C ARG A 109 -4.89 -3.55 -6.15
N HIS A 110 -3.65 -3.96 -6.01
CA HIS A 110 -2.48 -3.10 -6.19
C HIS A 110 -1.53 -3.60 -7.29
N GLY A 111 -1.78 -4.74 -7.91
CA GLY A 111 -0.96 -5.25 -9.01
C GLY A 111 0.48 -5.60 -8.64
N ILE A 112 0.78 -5.68 -7.35
CA ILE A 112 2.11 -6.02 -6.82
C ILE A 112 2.12 -7.53 -6.54
N ASN A 113 3.17 -8.21 -6.98
CA ASN A 113 3.32 -9.66 -6.88
C ASN A 113 4.16 -10.09 -5.66
N GLY A 114 4.05 -11.36 -5.29
CA GLY A 114 4.69 -11.97 -4.13
C GLY A 114 6.21 -11.83 -4.10
N SER A 115 6.87 -11.59 -5.23
CA SER A 115 8.31 -11.29 -5.27
C SER A 115 8.67 -9.93 -4.68
N ALA A 116 7.81 -8.91 -4.81
CA ALA A 116 8.03 -7.61 -4.16
C ALA A 116 7.78 -7.67 -2.65
N LEU A 117 6.79 -8.47 -2.22
CA LEU A 117 6.54 -8.78 -0.80
C LEU A 117 7.66 -9.63 -0.19
N SER A 118 8.19 -10.60 -0.93
CA SER A 118 9.32 -11.42 -0.51
C SER A 118 10.62 -10.61 -0.44
N ALA A 119 10.85 -9.71 -1.40
CA ALA A 119 11.99 -8.79 -1.36
C ALA A 119 11.88 -7.77 -0.19
N LEU A 120 10.67 -7.30 0.13
CA LEU A 120 10.43 -6.51 1.35
C LEU A 120 10.77 -7.34 2.60
N HIS A 121 10.30 -8.59 2.68
CA HIS A 121 10.60 -9.50 3.79
C HIS A 121 12.09 -9.84 3.93
N GLU A 122 12.79 -10.12 2.83
CA GLU A 122 14.25 -10.32 2.82
C GLU A 122 15.00 -9.05 3.23
N GLY A 123 14.52 -7.88 2.79
CA GLY A 123 15.05 -6.59 3.23
C GLY A 123 14.94 -6.37 4.75
N PHE A 124 13.86 -6.86 5.38
CA PHE A 124 13.69 -6.83 6.84
C PHE A 124 14.53 -7.87 7.58
N MET A 125 14.62 -9.10 7.06
CA MET A 125 15.45 -10.16 7.65
C MET A 125 16.95 -9.88 7.50
N GLY A 126 17.35 -9.04 6.53
CA GLY A 126 18.74 -8.65 6.29
C GLY A 126 19.25 -7.48 7.14
N VAL A 127 18.39 -6.79 7.89
CA VAL A 127 18.77 -5.72 8.85
C VAL A 127 18.85 -6.20 10.30
N GLU A 128 18.69 -7.50 10.54
CA GLU A 128 19.17 -8.15 11.78
C GLU A 128 20.57 -8.71 11.54
N GLY A 129 21.56 -7.82 11.51
CA GLY A 129 23.00 -8.11 11.45
C GLY A 129 23.80 -7.08 12.23
#